data_AF-A6G513-F1
#
_entry.id   AF-A6G513-F1
#
_cell.length_a   1.000
_cell.length_b   1.000
_cell.length_c   1.000
_cell.angle_alpha   90.00
_cell.angle_beta   90.00
_cell.angle_gamma   90.00
#
_symmetry.space_group_name_H-M   'P 1'
#
loop_
_entity.id
_entity.type
_entity.pdbx_description
1 polymer ?
#
loop_
_entity_poly.entity_id
_entity_poly.type
_entity_poly.pdbx_seq_one_letter_code
_entity_poly.pdbx_strand_id
1 'polypeptide(L)'
;MMPTSERIAAMIDEGTWVEHDVDLTSGDPLGFTDSKRYVDRITAAQKKSGRLDAFVSGTGKLDGIDVSAGFFAFEFMGGSMGSVVGEKCTRVFERALEKQCPALVFSASGGARMQEGILSLMQMAKTSAARAKLREAGLPYISVLLHPTTGGVAASFAFLGDLIVAEPKALIGFAGPRVIQQTIGQELPEGFQRSEFLIDHGMVDRIVSRLELREHLGQLLRLLGSGEAA
;
A
#
# COMPACT_ATOMS: atom_id res chain seq x y z
N MET A 1 14.30 -5.75 2.14
CA MET A 1 12.85 -5.59 2.32
C MET A 1 12.28 -6.95 2.70
N MET A 2 11.37 -7.02 3.65
CA MET A 2 10.70 -8.28 4.03
C MET A 2 9.82 -8.76 2.86
N PRO A 3 9.87 -10.04 2.46
CA PRO A 3 8.94 -10.61 1.49
C PRO A 3 7.48 -10.42 1.89
N THR A 4 6.58 -10.25 0.92
CA THR A 4 5.16 -9.97 1.22
C THR A 4 4.49 -11.13 1.96
N SER A 5 4.86 -12.38 1.68
CA SER A 5 4.36 -13.55 2.41
C SER A 5 4.73 -13.52 3.90
N GLU A 6 5.98 -13.19 4.22
CA GLU A 6 6.44 -13.05 5.62
C GLU A 6 5.72 -11.89 6.32
N ARG A 7 5.45 -10.79 5.61
CA ARG A 7 4.69 -9.66 6.17
C ARG A 7 3.24 -10.04 6.47
N ILE A 8 2.57 -10.76 5.59
CA ILE A 8 1.21 -11.25 5.85
C ILE A 8 1.22 -12.16 7.09
N ALA A 9 2.15 -13.12 7.16
CA ALA A 9 2.27 -14.03 8.30
C ALA A 9 2.61 -13.32 9.62
N ALA A 10 3.40 -12.23 9.57
CA ALA A 10 3.75 -11.45 10.76
C ALA A 10 2.61 -10.55 11.25
N MET A 11 1.66 -10.19 10.38
CA MET A 11 0.61 -9.23 10.68
C MET A 11 -0.75 -9.88 10.96
N ILE A 12 -1.10 -10.92 10.21
CA ILE A 12 -2.40 -11.59 10.26
C ILE A 12 -2.33 -12.82 11.16
N ASP A 13 -3.37 -13.02 11.95
CA ASP A 13 -3.49 -14.16 12.86
C ASP A 13 -3.46 -15.48 12.09
N GLU A 14 -2.74 -16.45 12.64
CA GLU A 14 -2.51 -17.74 12.02
C GLU A 14 -3.84 -18.45 11.66
N GLY A 15 -3.92 -18.97 10.43
CA GLY A 15 -5.09 -19.69 9.94
C GLY A 15 -6.30 -18.82 9.56
N THR A 16 -6.21 -17.49 9.68
CA THR A 16 -7.35 -16.58 9.38
C THR A 16 -7.28 -15.92 8.01
N TRP A 17 -6.10 -15.90 7.37
CA TRP A 17 -5.90 -15.22 6.10
C TRP A 17 -6.64 -15.93 4.94
N VAL A 18 -7.50 -15.19 4.27
CA VAL A 18 -8.16 -15.59 3.03
C VAL A 18 -7.77 -14.56 1.96
N GLU A 19 -6.89 -14.98 1.04
CA GLU A 19 -6.49 -14.15 -0.10
C GLU A 19 -7.63 -14.05 -1.13
N HIS A 20 -7.86 -12.84 -1.64
CA HIS A 20 -8.90 -12.52 -2.63
C HIS A 20 -8.29 -12.06 -3.95
N ASP A 21 -9.08 -12.15 -5.03
CA ASP A 21 -8.70 -11.80 -6.41
C ASP A 21 -7.37 -12.44 -6.85
N VAL A 22 -7.17 -13.71 -6.50
CA VAL A 22 -5.91 -14.45 -6.72
C VAL A 22 -5.61 -14.72 -8.20
N ASP A 23 -6.64 -14.63 -9.04
CA ASP A 23 -6.64 -14.86 -10.48
C ASP A 23 -6.46 -13.56 -11.29
N LEU A 24 -6.52 -12.39 -10.63
CA LEU A 24 -6.39 -11.11 -11.30
C LEU A 24 -4.92 -10.84 -11.70
N THR A 25 -4.70 -10.60 -13.00
CA THR A 25 -3.38 -10.35 -13.60
C THR A 25 -3.39 -9.12 -14.48
N SER A 26 -2.24 -8.47 -14.64
CA SER A 26 -2.09 -7.33 -15.54
C SER A 26 -2.24 -7.75 -17.01
N GLY A 27 -2.97 -6.94 -17.78
CA GLY A 27 -2.98 -6.99 -19.24
C GLY A 27 -2.08 -5.91 -19.85
N ASP A 28 -2.04 -5.84 -21.18
CA ASP A 28 -1.34 -4.78 -21.93
C ASP A 28 -2.32 -3.98 -22.82
N PRO A 29 -3.15 -3.11 -22.22
CA PRO A 29 -4.19 -2.37 -22.94
C PRO A 29 -3.63 -1.31 -23.90
N LEU A 30 -2.35 -0.94 -23.76
CA LEU A 30 -1.70 0.09 -24.57
C LEU A 30 -0.77 -0.48 -25.65
N GLY A 31 -0.54 -1.80 -25.67
CA GLY A 31 0.48 -2.41 -26.52
C GLY A 31 1.88 -1.87 -26.23
N PHE A 32 2.19 -1.60 -24.96
CA PHE A 32 3.35 -0.81 -24.57
C PHE A 32 4.67 -1.56 -24.83
N THR A 33 5.60 -0.89 -25.50
CA THR A 33 6.95 -1.39 -25.74
C THR A 33 7.98 -0.29 -25.54
N ASP A 34 8.97 -0.56 -24.69
CA ASP A 34 10.20 0.23 -24.59
C ASP A 34 11.40 -0.63 -25.05
N SER A 35 12.51 -0.62 -24.32
CA SER A 35 13.55 -1.67 -24.39
C SER A 35 13.02 -3.12 -24.36
N LYS A 36 11.83 -3.36 -23.78
CA LYS A 36 11.14 -4.66 -23.71
C LYS A 36 9.63 -4.43 -23.83
N ARG A 37 8.90 -5.43 -24.36
CA ARG A 37 7.43 -5.40 -24.35
C ARG A 37 6.91 -5.51 -22.92
N TYR A 38 5.78 -4.88 -22.62
CA TYR A 38 5.21 -4.91 -21.28
C TYR A 38 4.85 -6.34 -20.83
N VAL A 39 4.27 -7.15 -21.71
CA VAL A 39 3.95 -8.57 -21.44
C VAL A 39 5.17 -9.38 -20.99
N ASP A 40 6.34 -9.12 -21.60
CA ASP A 40 7.58 -9.81 -21.23
C ASP A 40 8.07 -9.38 -19.83
N ARG A 41 7.85 -8.10 -19.47
CA ARG A 41 8.15 -7.58 -18.13
C ARG A 41 7.24 -8.19 -17.07
N ILE A 42 5.93 -8.30 -17.35
CA ILE A 42 4.96 -8.96 -16.47
C ILE A 42 5.38 -10.42 -16.25
N THR A 43 5.60 -11.18 -17.32
CA THR A 43 6.00 -12.60 -17.24
C THR A 43 7.27 -12.77 -16.41
N ALA A 44 8.28 -11.93 -16.62
CA ALA A 44 9.52 -11.97 -15.85
C ALA A 44 9.30 -11.62 -14.37
N ALA A 45 8.45 -10.63 -14.07
CA ALA A 45 8.10 -10.23 -12.71
C ALA A 45 7.31 -11.33 -11.99
N GLN A 46 6.37 -11.99 -12.67
CA GLN A 46 5.62 -13.14 -12.14
C GLN A 46 6.56 -14.29 -11.79
N LYS A 47 7.48 -14.66 -12.69
CA LYS A 47 8.47 -15.71 -12.44
C LYS A 47 9.39 -15.37 -11.26
N LYS A 48 9.79 -14.10 -11.12
CA LYS A 48 10.70 -13.65 -10.06
C LYS A 48 10.02 -13.58 -8.69
N SER A 49 8.79 -13.09 -8.64
CA SER A 49 8.07 -12.80 -7.39
C SER A 49 7.16 -13.95 -6.94
N GLY A 50 6.76 -14.84 -7.84
CA GLY A 50 5.71 -15.82 -7.60
C GLY A 50 4.31 -15.21 -7.45
N ARG A 51 4.12 -13.93 -7.82
CA ARG A 51 2.86 -13.20 -7.71
C ARG A 51 2.35 -12.78 -9.09
N LEU A 52 1.02 -12.69 -9.25
CA LEU A 52 0.42 -12.23 -10.51
C LEU A 52 0.52 -10.72 -10.71
N ASP A 53 0.61 -9.94 -9.62
CA ASP A 53 0.82 -8.50 -9.64
C ASP A 53 1.46 -7.99 -8.33
N ALA A 54 1.64 -6.67 -8.22
CA ALA A 54 2.30 -5.96 -7.13
C ALA A 54 1.43 -5.70 -5.89
N PHE A 55 0.27 -6.35 -5.77
CA PHE A 55 -0.61 -6.16 -4.63
C PHE A 55 -1.35 -7.44 -4.27
N VAL A 56 -1.29 -7.80 -2.98
CA VAL A 56 -1.97 -8.94 -2.39
C VAL A 56 -3.04 -8.41 -1.47
N SER A 57 -4.29 -8.83 -1.63
CA SER A 57 -5.42 -8.37 -0.84
C SER A 57 -6.17 -9.57 -0.27
N GLY A 58 -6.79 -9.38 0.88
CA GLY A 58 -7.42 -10.46 1.60
C GLY A 58 -8.28 -9.97 2.76
N THR A 59 -8.86 -10.93 3.46
CA THR A 59 -9.48 -10.73 4.77
C THR A 59 -8.83 -11.68 5.76
N GLY A 60 -8.75 -11.27 7.02
CA GLY A 60 -8.26 -12.11 8.11
C GLY A 60 -8.49 -11.42 9.44
N LYS A 61 -7.84 -11.89 10.49
CA LYS A 61 -7.84 -11.22 11.79
C LYS A 61 -6.48 -10.61 12.08
N LEU A 62 -6.45 -9.42 12.67
CA LEU A 62 -5.25 -8.83 13.25
C LEU A 62 -5.53 -8.65 14.74
N ASP A 63 -4.84 -9.43 15.56
CA ASP A 63 -5.00 -9.39 17.02
C ASP A 63 -6.46 -9.63 17.47
N GLY A 64 -7.10 -10.61 16.82
CA GLY A 64 -8.50 -11.04 17.02
C GLY A 64 -9.54 -10.25 16.22
N ILE A 65 -9.19 -9.08 15.67
CA ILE A 65 -10.12 -8.15 15.01
C ILE A 65 -10.21 -8.48 13.53
N ASP A 66 -11.41 -8.67 13.00
CA ASP A 66 -11.62 -8.89 11.57
C ASP A 66 -11.19 -7.65 10.78
N VAL A 67 -10.43 -7.85 9.70
CA VAL A 67 -9.90 -6.75 8.87
C VAL A 67 -9.95 -7.12 7.39
N SER A 68 -10.13 -6.11 6.53
CA SER A 68 -9.74 -6.23 5.12
C SER A 68 -8.38 -5.58 4.93
N ALA A 69 -7.41 -6.35 4.43
CA ALA A 69 -6.03 -5.89 4.34
C ALA A 69 -5.47 -6.01 2.92
N GLY A 70 -4.57 -5.08 2.59
CA GLY A 70 -3.82 -5.04 1.35
C GLY A 70 -2.33 -4.86 1.59
N PHE A 71 -1.51 -5.60 0.87
CA PHE A 71 -0.06 -5.60 0.99
C PHE A 71 0.57 -5.43 -0.39
N PHE A 72 1.40 -4.40 -0.55
CA PHE A 72 2.22 -4.31 -1.74
C PHE A 72 3.25 -5.44 -1.80
N ALA A 73 3.49 -5.92 -3.01
CA ALA A 73 4.57 -6.84 -3.37
C ALA A 73 5.64 -6.07 -4.16
N PHE A 74 6.60 -5.49 -3.45
CA PHE A 74 7.66 -4.68 -4.07
C PHE A 74 8.57 -5.52 -4.97
N GLU A 75 8.67 -6.83 -4.69
CA GLU A 75 9.33 -7.82 -5.53
C GLU A 75 8.77 -7.88 -6.96
N PHE A 76 7.51 -7.47 -7.15
CA PHE A 76 6.87 -7.35 -8.46
C PHE A 76 7.02 -5.91 -8.98
N MET A 77 7.91 -5.71 -9.96
CA MET A 77 8.10 -4.43 -10.66
C MET A 77 8.19 -3.20 -9.74
N GLY A 78 8.89 -3.33 -8.59
CA GLY A 78 9.08 -2.25 -7.64
C GLY A 78 7.80 -1.78 -6.97
N GLY A 79 6.81 -2.65 -6.84
CA GLY A 79 5.52 -2.29 -6.23
C GLY A 79 4.73 -1.29 -7.06
N SER A 80 5.02 -1.14 -8.36
CA SER A 80 4.41 -0.07 -9.15
C SER A 80 2.89 -0.24 -9.27
N MET A 81 2.13 0.83 -9.09
CA MET A 81 0.66 0.79 -9.16
C MET A 81 0.17 0.88 -10.61
N GLY A 82 -0.32 -0.25 -11.12
CA GLY A 82 -1.11 -0.35 -12.35
C GLY A 82 -2.58 -0.67 -12.05
N SER A 83 -3.34 -1.05 -13.08
CA SER A 83 -4.79 -1.30 -13.01
C SER A 83 -5.16 -2.38 -12.00
N VAL A 84 -4.35 -3.45 -11.89
CA VAL A 84 -4.59 -4.53 -10.93
C VAL A 84 -4.39 -4.06 -9.50
N VAL A 85 -3.32 -3.32 -9.22
CA VAL A 85 -3.09 -2.73 -7.88
C VAL A 85 -4.26 -1.83 -7.51
N GLY A 86 -4.70 -0.96 -8.42
CA GLY A 86 -5.84 -0.09 -8.20
C GLY A 86 -7.15 -0.85 -7.96
N GLU A 87 -7.45 -1.87 -8.74
CA GLU A 87 -8.61 -2.75 -8.53
C GLU A 87 -8.56 -3.47 -7.18
N LYS A 88 -7.46 -4.17 -6.87
CA LYS A 88 -7.35 -4.93 -5.61
C LYS A 88 -7.38 -4.03 -4.39
N CYS A 89 -6.78 -2.83 -4.45
CA CYS A 89 -6.85 -1.83 -3.39
C CYS A 89 -8.26 -1.25 -3.24
N THR A 90 -8.95 -0.92 -4.32
CA THR A 90 -10.37 -0.53 -4.29
C THR A 90 -11.21 -1.61 -3.60
N ARG A 91 -11.01 -2.88 -3.96
CA ARG A 91 -11.74 -3.99 -3.33
C ARG A 91 -11.38 -4.21 -1.86
N VAL A 92 -10.21 -3.78 -1.37
CA VAL A 92 -9.93 -3.79 0.08
C VAL A 92 -10.92 -2.87 0.80
N PHE A 93 -11.11 -1.65 0.30
CA PHE A 93 -12.06 -0.71 0.89
C PHE A 93 -13.51 -1.17 0.71
N GLU A 94 -13.88 -1.72 -0.45
CA GLU A 94 -15.24 -2.23 -0.68
C GLU A 94 -15.56 -3.44 0.20
N ARG A 95 -14.61 -4.37 0.41
CA ARG A 95 -14.79 -5.49 1.33
C ARG A 95 -14.86 -5.06 2.79
N ALA A 96 -14.04 -4.09 3.19
CA ALA A 96 -14.13 -3.48 4.51
C ALA A 96 -15.52 -2.89 4.75
N LEU A 97 -16.07 -2.18 3.74
CA LEU A 97 -17.42 -1.66 3.77
C LEU A 97 -18.48 -2.77 3.83
N GLU A 98 -18.40 -3.80 2.98
CA GLU A 98 -19.35 -4.91 2.96
C GLU A 98 -19.36 -5.68 4.29
N LYS A 99 -18.18 -5.95 4.84
CA LYS A 99 -18.01 -6.74 6.06
C LYS A 99 -18.09 -5.92 7.36
N GLN A 100 -18.27 -4.60 7.24
CA GLN A 100 -18.30 -3.67 8.37
C GLN A 100 -17.06 -3.83 9.26
N CYS A 101 -15.88 -3.89 8.64
CA CYS A 101 -14.61 -4.06 9.34
C CYS A 101 -13.56 -3.02 8.92
N PRO A 102 -12.50 -2.81 9.72
CA PRO A 102 -11.41 -1.90 9.38
C PRO A 102 -10.67 -2.30 8.10
N ALA A 103 -10.16 -1.28 7.41
CA ALA A 103 -9.23 -1.45 6.29
C ALA A 103 -7.78 -1.21 6.75
N LEU A 104 -6.84 -2.02 6.26
CA LEU A 104 -5.40 -1.79 6.42
C LEU A 104 -4.68 -1.91 5.09
N VAL A 105 -3.79 -0.97 4.78
CA VAL A 105 -2.97 -1.04 3.56
C VAL A 105 -1.50 -0.80 3.89
N PHE A 106 -0.67 -1.81 3.59
CA PHE A 106 0.77 -1.79 3.72
C PHE A 106 1.40 -1.39 2.39
N SER A 107 1.71 -0.11 2.26
CA SER A 107 2.23 0.53 1.04
C SER A 107 3.74 0.33 0.91
N ALA A 108 4.17 -0.21 -0.24
CA ALA A 108 5.57 -0.29 -0.65
C ALA A 108 5.62 -0.16 -2.18
N SER A 109 5.90 1.03 -2.70
CA SER A 109 5.82 1.34 -4.13
C SER A 109 6.86 2.36 -4.56
N GLY A 110 7.45 2.11 -5.72
CA GLY A 110 8.24 3.11 -6.46
C GLY A 110 7.39 4.15 -7.20
N GLY A 111 6.06 4.00 -7.28
CA GLY A 111 5.16 4.93 -7.94
C GLY A 111 4.17 4.27 -8.91
N ALA A 112 3.70 5.05 -9.90
CA ALA A 112 2.76 4.57 -10.91
C ALA A 112 3.44 3.62 -11.91
N ARG A 113 2.70 2.64 -12.44
CA ARG A 113 3.19 1.73 -13.47
C ARG A 113 3.14 2.40 -14.83
N MET A 114 4.26 2.98 -15.25
CA MET A 114 4.35 3.77 -16.49
C MET A 114 3.88 3.03 -17.74
N GLN A 115 4.02 1.70 -17.77
CA GLN A 115 3.63 0.86 -18.90
C GLN A 115 2.11 0.89 -19.17
N GLU A 116 1.31 1.23 -18.17
CA GLU A 116 -0.15 1.39 -18.31
C GLU A 116 -0.58 2.87 -18.41
N GLY A 117 0.37 3.80 -18.41
CA GLY A 117 0.15 5.22 -18.68
C GLY A 117 -0.97 5.86 -17.85
N ILE A 118 -1.95 6.46 -18.53
CA ILE A 118 -3.09 7.14 -17.90
C ILE A 118 -3.92 6.20 -17.02
N LEU A 119 -3.96 4.90 -17.31
CA LEU A 119 -4.70 3.94 -16.50
C LEU A 119 -4.10 3.84 -15.10
N SER A 120 -2.77 3.85 -14.99
CA SER A 120 -2.08 3.91 -13.69
C SER A 120 -2.36 5.20 -12.92
N LEU A 121 -2.41 6.35 -13.61
CA LEU A 121 -2.77 7.62 -12.98
C LEU A 121 -4.19 7.57 -12.42
N MET A 122 -5.15 7.04 -13.19
CA MET A 122 -6.55 6.95 -12.80
C MET A 122 -6.78 6.04 -11.58
N GLN A 123 -5.86 5.13 -11.28
CA GLN A 123 -5.96 4.31 -10.06
C GLN A 123 -5.88 5.16 -8.79
N MET A 124 -5.19 6.32 -8.82
CA MET A 124 -5.18 7.27 -7.71
C MET A 124 -6.60 7.77 -7.39
N ALA A 125 -7.33 8.19 -8.43
CA ALA A 125 -8.70 8.69 -8.27
C ALA A 125 -9.65 7.56 -7.83
N LYS A 126 -9.54 6.39 -8.46
CA LYS A 126 -10.39 5.22 -8.17
C LYS A 126 -10.28 4.74 -6.72
N THR A 127 -9.06 4.54 -6.24
CA THR A 127 -8.80 4.07 -4.87
C THR A 127 -9.19 5.13 -3.84
N SER A 128 -8.92 6.41 -4.13
CA SER A 128 -9.34 7.53 -3.26
C SER A 128 -10.86 7.63 -3.15
N ALA A 129 -11.60 7.41 -4.25
CA ALA A 129 -13.05 7.39 -4.24
C ALA A 129 -13.62 6.22 -3.42
N ALA A 130 -13.02 5.03 -3.51
CA ALA A 130 -13.39 3.89 -2.70
C ALA A 130 -13.12 4.13 -1.20
N ARG A 131 -11.95 4.71 -0.87
CA ARG A 131 -11.63 5.14 0.49
C ARG A 131 -12.63 6.17 1.02
N ALA A 132 -13.08 7.12 0.18
CA ALA A 132 -14.05 8.13 0.61
C ALA A 132 -15.37 7.51 1.09
N LYS A 133 -15.89 6.51 0.37
CA LYS A 133 -17.08 5.75 0.78
C LYS A 133 -16.88 5.02 2.12
N LEU A 134 -15.70 4.44 2.34
CA LEU A 134 -15.37 3.79 3.62
C LEU A 134 -15.42 4.79 4.79
N ARG A 135 -14.85 5.98 4.59
CA ARG A 135 -14.89 7.06 5.58
C ARG A 135 -16.31 7.57 5.84
N GLU A 136 -17.15 7.70 4.81
CA GLU A 136 -18.56 8.08 4.97
C GLU A 136 -19.34 7.09 5.83
N ALA A 137 -18.97 5.80 5.78
CA ALA A 137 -19.52 4.77 6.65
C ALA A 137 -18.92 4.76 8.07
N GLY A 138 -17.96 5.64 8.38
CA GLY A 138 -17.32 5.71 9.69
C GLY A 138 -16.39 4.53 10.00
N LEU A 139 -15.99 3.74 8.99
CA LEU A 139 -15.10 2.60 9.18
C LEU A 139 -13.63 3.04 9.11
N PRO A 140 -12.78 2.60 10.05
CA PRO A 140 -11.41 3.08 10.14
C PRO A 140 -10.52 2.50 9.04
N TYR A 141 -9.66 3.35 8.49
CA TYR A 141 -8.57 2.94 7.61
C TYR A 141 -7.21 3.35 8.18
N ILE A 142 -6.36 2.35 8.44
CA ILE A 142 -4.96 2.58 8.83
C ILE A 142 -4.05 2.37 7.62
N SER A 143 -3.31 3.42 7.25
CA SER A 143 -2.28 3.33 6.23
C SER A 143 -0.92 3.08 6.85
N VAL A 144 -0.24 2.03 6.39
CA VAL A 144 1.09 1.65 6.86
C VAL A 144 2.10 1.89 5.75
N LEU A 145 2.94 2.90 5.91
CA LEU A 145 3.93 3.35 4.94
C LEU A 145 5.25 2.61 5.17
N LEU A 146 5.62 1.78 4.20
CA LEU A 146 6.86 1.01 4.22
C LEU A 146 7.91 1.66 3.31
N HIS A 147 9.15 1.21 3.46
CA HIS A 147 10.23 1.62 2.56
C HIS A 147 10.18 0.87 1.22
N PRO A 148 10.21 1.56 0.06
CA PRO A 148 9.83 2.95 -0.16
C PRO A 148 8.32 3.09 -0.44
N THR A 149 7.73 4.25 -0.17
CA THR A 149 6.38 4.61 -0.63
C THR A 149 6.41 5.93 -1.36
N THR A 150 6.42 5.89 -2.69
CA THR A 150 6.62 7.10 -3.52
C THR A 150 5.59 7.28 -4.63
N GLY A 151 5.62 8.44 -5.29
CA GLY A 151 4.85 8.71 -6.51
C GLY A 151 3.35 8.75 -6.29
N GLY A 152 2.61 8.22 -7.26
CA GLY A 152 1.15 8.22 -7.24
C GLY A 152 0.53 7.46 -6.05
N VAL A 153 1.21 6.46 -5.50
CA VAL A 153 0.74 5.75 -4.30
C VAL A 153 0.81 6.70 -3.09
N ALA A 154 1.94 7.38 -2.88
CA ALA A 154 2.06 8.41 -1.84
C ALA A 154 1.05 9.55 -2.05
N ALA A 155 0.84 10.02 -3.27
CA ALA A 155 -0.15 11.09 -3.54
C ALA A 155 -1.62 10.60 -3.64
N SER A 156 -1.95 9.42 -3.12
CA SER A 156 -3.32 8.90 -3.09
C SER A 156 -3.61 8.18 -1.77
N PHE A 157 -4.17 6.98 -1.80
CA PHE A 157 -4.68 6.28 -0.62
C PHE A 157 -3.64 6.07 0.49
N ALA A 158 -2.33 6.10 0.21
CA ALA A 158 -1.31 5.97 1.25
C ALA A 158 -1.33 7.13 2.27
N PHE A 159 -1.70 8.34 1.85
CA PHE A 159 -1.84 9.50 2.75
C PHE A 159 -3.30 9.85 3.04
N LEU A 160 -4.22 8.91 2.79
CA LEU A 160 -5.64 9.06 3.13
C LEU A 160 -6.05 8.14 4.29
N GLY A 161 -5.09 7.64 5.08
CA GLY A 161 -5.38 6.94 6.34
C GLY A 161 -6.08 7.86 7.32
N ASP A 162 -6.98 7.33 8.14
CA ASP A 162 -7.41 8.02 9.37
C ASP A 162 -6.26 8.02 10.40
N LEU A 163 -5.39 7.01 10.32
CA LEU A 163 -4.07 6.99 10.93
C LEU A 163 -3.02 6.56 9.90
N ILE A 164 -1.88 7.23 9.91
CA ILE A 164 -0.73 7.01 9.04
C ILE A 164 0.45 6.58 9.92
N VAL A 165 0.82 5.31 9.81
CA VAL A 165 1.93 4.70 10.54
C VAL A 165 3.07 4.43 9.57
N ALA A 166 4.31 4.69 9.95
CA ALA A 166 5.49 4.38 9.14
C ALA A 166 6.47 3.46 9.88
N GLU A 167 7.20 2.63 9.12
CA GLU A 167 8.40 1.94 9.65
C GLU A 167 9.58 2.93 9.76
N PRO A 168 10.52 2.73 10.71
CA PRO A 168 11.70 3.60 10.86
C PRO A 168 12.53 3.71 9.58
N LYS A 169 13.08 4.90 9.33
CA LYS A 169 13.92 5.26 8.18
C LYS A 169 13.27 5.03 6.81
N ALA A 170 11.95 4.85 6.75
CA ALA A 170 11.25 4.61 5.49
C ALA A 170 11.32 5.82 4.57
N LEU A 171 11.77 5.62 3.32
CA LEU A 171 11.73 6.66 2.29
C LEU A 171 10.29 6.82 1.76
N ILE A 172 9.69 7.98 2.01
CA ILE A 172 8.29 8.26 1.68
C ILE A 172 8.20 9.66 1.05
N GLY A 173 7.53 9.78 -0.09
CA GLY A 173 7.28 11.09 -0.69
C GLY A 173 6.82 11.07 -2.13
N PHE A 174 6.27 12.18 -2.61
CA PHE A 174 5.70 12.24 -3.96
C PHE A 174 6.76 12.07 -5.06
N ALA A 175 7.76 12.95 -5.11
CA ALA A 175 8.87 12.85 -6.07
C ALA A 175 10.07 12.16 -5.42
N GLY A 176 10.85 11.40 -6.20
CA GLY A 176 12.09 10.81 -5.69
C GLY A 176 13.14 11.88 -5.39
N PRO A 177 14.03 11.68 -4.39
CA PRO A 177 14.98 12.69 -3.94
C PRO A 177 15.92 13.16 -5.06
N ARG A 178 16.32 12.24 -5.95
CA ARG A 178 17.14 12.56 -7.13
C ARG A 178 16.48 13.59 -8.05
N VAL A 179 15.17 13.45 -8.30
CA VAL A 179 14.43 14.37 -9.18
C VAL A 179 14.38 15.75 -8.53
N ILE A 180 14.08 15.80 -7.22
CA ILE A 180 13.99 17.06 -6.47
C ILE A 180 15.34 17.78 -6.49
N GLN A 181 16.43 17.09 -6.14
CA GLN A 181 17.79 17.64 -6.12
C GLN A 181 18.19 18.21 -7.49
N GLN A 182 17.85 17.53 -8.59
CA GLN A 182 18.10 18.02 -9.94
C GLN A 182 17.27 19.26 -10.29
N THR A 183 16.04 19.35 -9.81
CA THR A 183 15.17 20.50 -10.07
C THR A 183 15.59 21.75 -9.29
N ILE A 184 15.96 21.60 -8.01
CA ILE A 184 16.32 22.75 -7.16
C ILE A 184 17.81 23.11 -7.24
N GLY A 185 18.67 22.21 -7.73
CA GLY A 185 20.11 22.42 -7.84
C GLY A 185 20.84 22.53 -6.49
N GLN A 186 20.27 21.98 -5.42
CA GLN A 186 20.78 22.04 -4.05
C GLN A 186 20.77 20.66 -3.40
N GLU A 187 21.67 20.44 -2.46
CA GLU A 187 21.63 19.24 -1.62
C GLU A 187 20.37 19.22 -0.76
N LEU A 188 19.79 18.04 -0.61
CA LEU A 188 18.63 17.84 0.25
C LEU A 188 19.09 17.71 1.71
N PRO A 189 18.30 18.19 2.68
CA PRO A 189 18.60 18.02 4.09
C PRO A 189 18.87 16.56 4.46
N GLU A 190 19.68 16.34 5.49
CA GLU A 190 19.85 15.00 6.05
C GLU A 190 18.49 14.44 6.51
N GLY A 191 18.25 13.16 6.20
CA GLY A 191 16.99 12.52 6.55
C GLY A 191 15.79 12.97 5.71
N PHE A 192 15.96 13.82 4.69
CA PHE A 192 14.85 14.23 3.82
C PHE A 192 14.05 13.03 3.30
N GLN A 193 12.71 13.14 3.38
CA GLN A 193 11.75 12.08 3.03
C GLN A 193 11.83 10.79 3.86
N ARG A 194 12.59 10.77 4.97
CA ARG A 194 12.54 9.65 5.92
C ARG A 194 11.33 9.78 6.83
N SER A 195 10.84 8.68 7.37
CA SER A 195 9.75 8.66 8.34
C SER A 195 9.95 9.67 9.48
N GLU A 196 11.18 9.83 9.97
CA GLU A 196 11.58 10.79 11.01
C GLU A 196 11.42 12.24 10.53
N PHE A 197 11.77 12.53 9.29
CA PHE A 197 11.49 13.83 8.69
C PHE A 197 9.99 14.05 8.53
N LEU A 198 9.23 13.04 8.12
CA LEU A 198 7.79 13.17 7.89
C LEU A 198 6.99 13.40 9.18
N ILE A 199 7.36 12.74 10.29
CA ILE A 199 6.69 12.94 11.58
C ILE A 199 6.95 14.35 12.12
N ASP A 200 8.16 14.87 11.96
CA ASP A 200 8.51 16.25 12.36
C ASP A 200 7.74 17.31 11.53
N HIS A 201 7.23 16.94 10.36
CA HIS A 201 6.41 17.78 9.49
C HIS A 201 4.91 17.46 9.56
N GLY A 202 4.48 16.63 10.53
CA GLY A 202 3.06 16.32 10.76
C GLY A 202 2.40 15.49 9.65
N MET A 203 3.17 14.76 8.85
CA MET A 203 2.65 13.92 7.77
C MET A 203 2.40 12.45 8.18
N VAL A 204 2.98 12.03 9.30
CA VAL A 204 2.89 10.65 9.84
C VAL A 204 2.52 10.76 11.32
N ASP A 205 1.55 9.97 11.77
CA ASP A 205 1.08 9.99 13.15
C ASP A 205 2.02 9.23 14.10
N ARG A 206 2.63 8.15 13.59
CA ARG A 206 3.54 7.33 14.38
C ARG A 206 4.60 6.62 13.56
N ILE A 207 5.81 6.54 14.12
CA ILE A 207 6.85 5.63 13.65
C ILE A 207 6.88 4.42 14.57
N VAL A 208 6.74 3.23 14.00
CA VAL A 208 6.62 1.98 14.76
C VAL A 208 7.56 0.93 14.19
N SER A 209 8.37 0.32 15.04
CA SER A 209 9.26 -0.74 14.62
C SER A 209 8.46 -1.97 14.16
N ARG A 210 8.96 -2.70 13.16
CA ARG A 210 8.31 -3.91 12.66
C ARG A 210 8.01 -4.96 13.75
N LEU A 211 8.83 -5.01 14.81
CA LEU A 211 8.66 -5.97 15.90
C LEU A 211 7.42 -5.67 16.76
N GLU A 212 7.06 -4.39 16.85
CA GLU A 212 5.93 -3.90 17.67
C GLU A 212 4.70 -3.59 16.82
N LEU A 213 4.84 -3.59 15.49
CA LEU A 213 3.81 -3.12 14.56
C LEU A 213 2.49 -3.88 14.70
N ARG A 214 2.52 -5.22 14.83
CA ARG A 214 1.29 -6.01 15.02
C ARG A 214 0.53 -5.63 16.28
N GLU A 215 1.24 -5.58 17.40
CA GLU A 215 0.63 -5.20 18.69
C GLU A 215 0.09 -3.77 18.64
N HIS A 216 0.86 -2.85 18.08
CA HIS A 216 0.47 -1.45 17.98
C HIS A 216 -0.77 -1.25 17.11
N LEU A 217 -0.83 -1.89 15.94
CA LEU A 217 -2.01 -1.83 15.09
C LEU A 217 -3.23 -2.44 15.78
N GLY A 218 -3.07 -3.56 16.51
CA GLY A 218 -4.16 -4.14 17.31
C GLY A 218 -4.70 -3.18 18.38
N GLN A 219 -3.81 -2.46 19.08
CA GLN A 219 -4.20 -1.42 20.04
C GLN A 219 -4.97 -0.28 19.38
N LEU A 220 -4.48 0.24 18.24
CA LEU A 220 -5.15 1.31 17.50
C LEU A 220 -6.54 0.89 17.03
N LEU A 221 -6.70 -0.32 16.52
CA LEU A 221 -8.00 -0.83 16.08
C LEU A 221 -9.00 -0.90 17.24
N ARG A 222 -8.60 -1.38 18.43
CA ARG A 222 -9.46 -1.38 19.61
C ARG A 222 -9.87 0.03 20.05
N LEU A 223 -8.92 0.98 20.03
CA LEU A 223 -9.20 2.38 20.35
C LEU A 223 -10.19 3.04 19.39
N LEU A 224 -10.18 2.62 18.11
CA LEU A 224 -11.13 3.08 17.10
C LEU A 224 -12.48 2.33 17.17
N GLY A 225 -12.73 1.55 18.22
CA GLY A 225 -13.99 0.82 18.44
C GLY A 225 -14.10 -0.48 17.64
N SER A 226 -13.00 -0.98 17.08
CA SER A 226 -13.00 -2.23 16.32
C SER A 226 -12.77 -3.42 17.25
N GLY A 227 -13.75 -4.32 17.36
CA GLY A 227 -13.66 -5.53 18.19
C GLY A 227 -14.66 -5.61 19.35
N GLU A 228 -15.42 -4.55 19.62
CA GLU A 228 -16.61 -4.64 20.47
C GLU A 228 -17.81 -4.98 19.57
N ALA A 229 -18.38 -6.18 19.75
CA ALA A 229 -19.73 -6.43 19.27
C ALA A 229 -20.68 -5.52 20.06
N ALA A 230 -21.42 -4.67 19.35
CA ALA A 230 -22.54 -3.93 19.94
C ALA A 230 -23.56 -4.87 20.58
#